data_AF-A0A1X7G984-F1
#
_entry.id   AF-A0A1X7G984-F1
#
_cell.length_a   1.000
_cell.length_b   1.000
_cell.length_c   1.000
_cell.angle_alpha   90.00
_cell.angle_beta   90.00
_cell.angle_gamma   90.00
#
_symmetry.space_group_name_H-M   'P 1'
#
loop_
_entity.id
_entity.type
_entity.pdbx_description
1 polymer ?
#
loop_
_entity_poly.entity_id
_entity_poly.type
_entity_poly.pdbx_seq_one_letter_code
_entity_poly.pdbx_strand_id
1 'polypeptide(L)'
;MTIHELIDHLAFAKTGAKYLDRRIAELIGWTVREEVKDDGTRQHVWSNPSGEDARVPRFTTNLQAAYELSMQLAPGQAIAVSWGPSSGSAVIDDQSNRVDATTPELALCIAALRHYAKNQRI
;
A
#
# COMPACT_ATOMS: atom_id res chain seq x y z
N MET A 1 1.24 6.90 12.41
CA MET A 1 -0.06 6.30 12.06
C MET A 1 0.10 4.80 12.19
N THR A 2 -0.81 4.15 12.89
CA THR A 2 -0.83 2.69 13.03
C THR A 2 -1.36 2.02 11.76
N ILE A 3 -1.17 0.72 11.63
CA ILE A 3 -1.70 -0.04 10.49
C ILE A 3 -3.24 0.01 10.41
N HIS A 4 -3.93 0.03 11.55
CA HIS A 4 -5.38 0.10 11.61
C HIS A 4 -5.89 1.46 11.14
N GLU A 5 -5.26 2.56 11.59
CA GLU A 5 -5.57 3.90 11.11
C GLU A 5 -5.35 4.04 9.60
N LEU A 6 -4.28 3.44 9.06
CA LEU A 6 -4.02 3.44 7.61
C LEU A 6 -5.10 2.68 6.84
N ILE A 7 -5.50 1.51 7.34
CA ILE A 7 -6.58 0.71 6.74
C ILE A 7 -7.89 1.52 6.71
N ASP A 8 -8.24 2.22 7.79
CA ASP A 8 -9.44 3.05 7.84
C ASP A 8 -9.36 4.20 6.82
N HIS A 9 -8.22 4.89 6.76
CA HIS A 9 -8.01 5.95 5.77
C HIS A 9 -8.15 5.46 4.33
N LEU A 10 -7.63 4.26 4.02
CA LEU A 10 -7.78 3.65 2.71
C LEU A 10 -9.23 3.25 2.43
N ALA A 11 -9.95 2.72 3.42
CA ALA A 11 -11.34 2.27 3.27
C ALA A 11 -12.30 3.44 3.00
N PHE A 12 -12.03 4.62 3.56
CA PHE A 12 -12.83 5.83 3.33
C PHE A 12 -12.32 6.69 2.16
N ALA A 13 -11.22 6.32 1.52
CA ALA A 13 -10.66 7.08 0.40
C ALA A 13 -11.52 6.91 -0.85
N LYS A 14 -11.97 8.04 -1.42
CA LYS A 14 -12.68 8.06 -2.72
C LYS A 14 -11.74 7.80 -3.91
N THR A 15 -10.45 8.03 -3.73
CA THR A 15 -9.41 7.87 -4.74
C THR A 15 -8.08 7.61 -4.05
N GLY A 16 -7.15 6.99 -4.76
CA GLY A 16 -5.78 6.85 -4.28
C GLY A 16 -5.07 8.19 -4.15
N ALA A 17 -4.05 8.23 -3.28
CA ALA A 17 -3.35 9.46 -2.97
C ALA A 17 -1.88 9.20 -2.59
N LYS A 18 -0.99 10.09 -3.04
CA LYS A 18 0.46 10.01 -2.76
C LYS A 18 0.78 9.93 -1.27
N TYR A 19 0.00 10.58 -0.41
CA TYR A 19 0.24 10.52 1.03
C TYR A 19 -0.07 9.12 1.58
N LEU A 20 -1.09 8.42 1.06
CA LEU A 20 -1.40 7.04 1.43
C LEU A 20 -0.29 6.10 0.95
N ASP A 21 0.19 6.29 -0.28
CA ASP A 21 1.31 5.51 -0.82
C ASP A 21 2.56 5.62 0.06
N ARG A 22 2.90 6.82 0.52
CA ARG A 22 4.04 7.06 1.42
C ARG A 22 3.85 6.37 2.77
N ARG A 23 2.63 6.37 3.32
CA ARG A 23 2.34 5.70 4.59
C ARG A 23 2.42 4.18 4.48
N ILE A 24 1.99 3.61 3.35
CA ILE A 24 2.21 2.20 3.03
C ILE A 24 3.73 1.92 2.92
N ALA A 25 4.47 2.78 2.22
CA ALA A 25 5.91 2.63 2.07
C ALA A 25 6.65 2.60 3.41
N GLU A 26 6.36 3.56 4.29
CA GLU A 26 6.92 3.62 5.65
C GLU A 26 6.62 2.32 6.43
N LEU A 27 5.39 1.80 6.32
CA LEU A 27 4.98 0.57 7.00
C LEU A 27 5.80 -0.65 6.54
N ILE A 28 6.14 -0.72 5.25
CA ILE A 28 6.90 -1.85 4.67
C ILE A 28 8.42 -1.62 4.69
N GLY A 29 8.89 -0.66 5.48
CA GLY A 29 10.31 -0.45 5.74
C GLY A 29 11.02 0.50 4.78
N TRP A 30 10.29 1.27 3.96
CA TRP A 30 10.91 2.38 3.24
C TRP A 30 11.30 3.48 4.22
N THR A 31 12.40 4.14 3.92
CA THR A 31 12.89 5.28 4.70
C THR A 31 12.95 6.53 3.84
N VAL A 32 12.89 7.69 4.49
CA VAL A 32 13.00 8.99 3.85
C VAL A 32 14.06 9.82 4.56
N ARG A 33 14.91 10.48 3.79
CA ARG A 33 15.87 11.46 4.28
C ARG A 33 15.68 12.79 3.58
N GLU A 34 15.97 13.87 4.29
CA GLU A 34 16.04 15.20 3.70
C GLU A 34 17.47 15.44 3.20
N GLU A 35 17.60 15.84 1.95
CA GLU A 35 18.86 16.29 1.36
C GLU A 35 18.74 17.76 0.99
N VAL A 36 19.81 18.51 1.26
CA VAL A 36 19.95 19.90 0.83
C VAL A 36 20.81 19.90 -0.43
N LYS A 37 20.25 20.41 -1.52
CA LYS A 37 20.98 20.59 -2.78
C LYS A 37 21.95 21.78 -2.69
N ASP A 38 22.86 21.85 -3.67
CA ASP A 38 23.82 22.96 -3.79
C ASP A 38 23.15 24.35 -3.90
N ASP A 39 21.91 24.40 -4.41
CA ASP A 39 21.11 25.64 -4.49
C ASP A 39 20.33 25.98 -3.20
N GLY A 40 20.54 25.19 -2.13
CA GLY A 40 19.84 25.33 -0.84
C GLY A 40 18.45 24.70 -0.81
N THR A 41 17.97 24.10 -1.91
CA THR A 41 16.66 23.45 -1.96
C THR A 41 16.67 22.16 -1.17
N ARG A 42 15.68 21.99 -0.29
CA ARG A 42 15.44 20.72 0.42
C ARG A 42 14.63 19.76 -0.45
N GLN A 43 15.09 18.53 -0.57
CA GLN A 43 14.36 17.45 -1.22
C GLN A 43 14.25 16.23 -0.31
N HIS A 44 13.14 15.51 -0.40
CA HIS A 44 12.98 14.23 0.27
C HIS A 44 13.44 13.12 -0.68
N VAL A 45 14.46 12.37 -0.27
CA VAL A 45 14.93 11.17 -0.97
C VAL A 45 14.43 9.95 -0.24
N TRP A 46 13.75 9.06 -0.96
CA TRP A 46 13.22 7.82 -0.45
C TRP A 46 14.16 6.68 -0.80
N SER A 47 14.37 5.77 0.15
CA SER A 47 15.13 4.54 -0.06
C SER A 47 14.22 3.34 0.18
N ASN A 48 14.30 2.36 -0.71
CA ASN A 48 13.57 1.10 -0.59
C ASN A 48 14.13 0.26 0.58
N PRO A 49 13.48 -0.87 0.96
CA PRO A 49 13.96 -1.71 2.06
C PRO A 49 15.36 -2.32 1.83
N SER A 50 15.84 -2.37 0.58
CA SER A 50 17.20 -2.79 0.25
C SER A 50 18.25 -1.68 0.43
N GLY A 51 17.82 -0.46 0.78
CA GLY A 51 18.68 0.71 0.96
C GLY A 51 18.97 1.52 -0.31
N GLU A 52 18.33 1.19 -1.44
CA GLU A 52 18.54 1.88 -2.70
C GLU A 52 17.57 3.05 -2.86
N ASP A 53 18.07 4.16 -3.39
CA ASP A 53 17.24 5.33 -3.68
C ASP A 53 16.26 5.03 -4.80
N ALA A 54 14.97 5.18 -4.48
CA ALA A 54 13.89 4.84 -5.37
C ALA A 54 12.69 5.75 -5.16
N ARG A 55 11.82 5.80 -6.17
CA ARG A 55 10.51 6.45 -6.02
C ARG A 55 9.54 5.49 -5.34
N VAL A 56 8.82 5.99 -4.34
CA VAL A 56 7.71 5.25 -3.73
C VAL A 56 6.71 4.83 -4.81
N PRO A 57 6.38 3.52 -4.93
CA PRO A 57 5.40 3.06 -5.89
C PRO A 57 4.02 3.66 -5.61
N ARG A 58 3.20 3.80 -6.66
CA ARG A 58 1.84 4.34 -6.54
C ARG A 58 0.84 3.25 -6.16
N PHE A 59 1.00 2.66 -4.98
CA PHE A 59 0.20 1.52 -4.51
C PHE A 59 -1.32 1.75 -4.65
N THR A 60 -1.80 2.94 -4.33
CA THR A 60 -3.24 3.25 -4.29
C THR A 60 -3.84 3.67 -5.64
N THR A 61 -3.03 3.82 -6.70
CA THR A 61 -3.50 4.24 -8.04
C THR A 61 -2.94 3.43 -9.20
N ASN A 62 -2.11 2.43 -8.92
CA ASN A 62 -1.55 1.52 -9.92
C ASN A 62 -1.74 0.07 -9.45
N LEU A 63 -2.56 -0.69 -10.18
CA LEU A 63 -2.90 -2.07 -9.80
C LEU A 63 -1.68 -3.01 -9.78
N GLN A 64 -0.72 -2.82 -10.67
CA GLN A 64 0.52 -3.62 -10.66
C GLN A 64 1.33 -3.37 -9.38
N ALA A 65 1.47 -2.11 -8.97
CA ALA A 65 2.15 -1.76 -7.72
C ALA A 65 1.40 -2.31 -6.48
N ALA A 66 0.05 -2.27 -6.49
CA ALA A 66 -0.77 -2.86 -5.45
C ALA A 66 -0.60 -4.40 -5.37
N TYR A 67 -0.47 -5.06 -6.53
CA TYR A 67 -0.20 -6.48 -6.63
C TYR A 67 1.21 -6.86 -6.14
N GLU A 68 2.23 -6.09 -6.51
CA GLU A 68 3.58 -6.31 -6.00
C GLU A 68 3.66 -6.12 -4.48
N LEU A 69 2.93 -5.13 -3.94
CA LEU A 69 2.77 -4.94 -2.51
C LEU A 69 2.10 -6.16 -1.85
N SER A 70 1.00 -6.66 -2.42
CA SER A 70 0.30 -7.80 -1.83
C SER A 70 1.15 -9.07 -1.86
N MET A 71 1.99 -9.26 -2.87
CA MET A 71 2.98 -10.36 -2.91
C MET A 71 4.06 -10.24 -1.85
N GLN A 72 4.45 -9.02 -1.46
CA GLN A 72 5.39 -8.80 -0.35
C GLN A 72 4.72 -9.07 1.01
N LEU A 73 3.47 -8.66 1.18
CA LEU A 73 2.76 -8.73 2.47
C LEU A 73 2.06 -10.06 2.74
N ALA A 74 1.72 -10.80 1.69
CA ALA A 74 1.03 -12.08 1.74
C ALA A 74 1.70 -13.09 0.77
N PRO A 75 2.98 -13.44 1.01
CA PRO A 75 3.72 -14.31 0.12
C PRO A 75 3.06 -15.70 0.02
N GLY A 76 2.92 -16.19 -1.22
CA GLY A 76 2.35 -17.51 -1.50
C GLY A 76 0.83 -17.61 -1.41
N GLN A 77 0.12 -16.52 -1.11
CA GLN A 77 -1.33 -16.52 -1.00
C GLN A 77 -2.01 -16.33 -2.35
N ALA A 78 -3.15 -17.01 -2.54
CA ALA A 78 -4.01 -16.76 -3.69
C ALA A 78 -4.66 -15.37 -3.58
N ILE A 79 -4.66 -14.63 -4.68
CA ILE A 79 -5.22 -13.28 -4.74
C ILE A 79 -6.25 -13.21 -5.85
N ALA A 80 -7.45 -12.74 -5.52
CA ALA A 80 -8.47 -12.39 -6.49
C ALA A 80 -8.77 -10.90 -6.40
N VAL A 81 -8.85 -10.25 -7.55
CA VAL A 81 -9.25 -8.84 -7.68
C VAL A 81 -10.35 -8.76 -8.73
N SER A 82 -11.40 -8.01 -8.44
CA SER A 82 -12.48 -7.71 -9.37
C SER A 82 -12.80 -6.22 -9.34
N TRP A 83 -13.30 -5.68 -10.43
CA TRP A 83 -13.72 -4.28 -10.52
C TRP A 83 -15.01 -4.14 -11.30
N GLY A 84 -15.79 -3.13 -10.94
CA GLY A 84 -17.00 -2.70 -11.62
C GLY A 84 -16.93 -1.20 -11.96
N PRO A 85 -18.03 -0.60 -12.47
CA PRO A 85 -18.05 0.78 -12.92
C PRO A 85 -17.62 1.83 -11.87
N SER A 86 -17.76 1.53 -10.57
CA SER A 86 -17.46 2.46 -9.48
C SER A 86 -17.00 1.77 -8.19
N SER A 87 -16.49 0.55 -8.31
CA SER A 87 -16.04 -0.25 -7.17
C SER A 87 -14.94 -1.22 -7.56
N GLY A 88 -14.13 -1.58 -6.57
CA GLY A 88 -13.19 -2.68 -6.62
C GLY A 88 -13.36 -3.60 -5.43
N SER A 89 -13.03 -4.86 -5.62
CA SER A 89 -12.99 -5.85 -4.56
C SER A 89 -11.70 -6.66 -4.64
N ALA A 90 -11.18 -7.04 -3.48
CA ALA A 90 -10.01 -7.92 -3.40
C ALA A 90 -10.20 -8.97 -2.30
N VAL A 91 -9.61 -10.14 -2.52
CA VAL A 91 -9.59 -11.27 -1.60
C VAL A 91 -8.16 -11.82 -1.58
N ILE A 92 -7.63 -12.10 -0.39
CA ILE A 92 -6.34 -12.76 -0.20
C ILE A 92 -6.57 -13.98 0.70
N ASP A 93 -6.12 -15.15 0.24
CA ASP A 93 -6.27 -16.46 0.86
C ASP A 93 -7.72 -16.98 0.91
N ASP A 94 -8.51 -16.54 1.89
CA ASP A 94 -9.88 -17.00 2.11
C ASP A 94 -10.94 -15.97 1.65
N GLN A 95 -12.11 -16.46 1.23
CA GLN A 95 -13.25 -15.62 0.84
C GLN A 95 -13.84 -14.81 2.01
N SER A 96 -13.55 -15.18 3.27
CA SER A 96 -14.07 -14.49 4.46
C SER A 96 -13.46 -13.10 4.64
N ASN A 97 -12.36 -12.82 3.95
CA ASN A 97 -11.63 -11.55 3.99
C ASN A 97 -11.83 -10.69 2.74
N ARG A 98 -12.96 -10.83 2.03
CA ARG A 98 -13.30 -9.93 0.94
C ARG A 98 -13.31 -8.47 1.44
N VAL A 99 -12.59 -7.63 0.72
CA VAL A 99 -12.57 -6.18 0.91
C VAL A 99 -13.18 -5.53 -0.30
N ASP A 100 -14.10 -4.59 -0.09
CA ASP A 100 -14.63 -3.70 -1.12
C ASP A 100 -14.11 -2.27 -0.89
N ALA A 101 -13.79 -1.55 -1.96
CA ALA A 101 -13.38 -0.15 -1.93
C ALA A 101 -13.81 0.57 -3.22
N THR A 102 -13.58 1.89 -3.31
CA THR A 102 -13.93 2.68 -4.49
C THR A 102 -13.12 2.30 -5.74
N THR A 103 -11.92 1.74 -5.57
CA THR A 103 -11.08 1.25 -6.68
C THR A 103 -10.45 -0.12 -6.33
N PRO A 104 -10.09 -0.94 -7.33
CA PRO A 104 -9.46 -2.24 -7.07
C PRO A 104 -8.09 -2.12 -6.38
N GLU A 105 -7.33 -1.06 -6.64
CA GLU A 105 -6.03 -0.81 -5.99
C GLU A 105 -6.19 -0.57 -4.49
N LEU A 106 -7.18 0.25 -4.11
CA LEU A 106 -7.50 0.48 -2.70
C LEU A 106 -7.95 -0.81 -2.02
N ALA A 107 -8.86 -1.55 -2.65
CA ALA A 107 -9.35 -2.82 -2.13
C ALA A 107 -8.19 -3.81 -1.89
N LEU A 108 -7.28 -3.92 -2.87
CA LEU A 108 -6.12 -4.81 -2.78
C LEU A 108 -5.11 -4.37 -1.71
N CYS A 109 -4.80 -3.07 -1.63
CA CYS A 109 -3.93 -2.54 -0.56
C CYS A 109 -4.51 -2.86 0.82
N ILE A 110 -5.81 -2.63 1.03
CA ILE A 110 -6.47 -2.91 2.32
C ILE A 110 -6.45 -4.42 2.62
N ALA A 111 -6.75 -5.27 1.64
CA ALA A 111 -6.71 -6.72 1.82
C ALA A 111 -5.31 -7.20 2.24
N ALA A 112 -4.26 -6.71 1.56
CA ALA A 112 -2.87 -7.01 1.88
C ALA A 112 -2.48 -6.55 3.29
N LEU A 113 -2.85 -5.32 3.67
CA LEU A 113 -2.57 -4.79 5.01
C LEU A 113 -3.31 -5.53 6.11
N ARG A 114 -4.58 -5.92 5.89
CA ARG A 114 -5.34 -6.73 6.83
C ARG A 114 -4.72 -8.10 7.03
N HIS A 115 -4.27 -8.74 5.95
CA HIS A 115 -3.57 -10.03 6.02
C HIS A 115 -2.27 -9.89 6.83
N TYR A 116 -1.45 -8.88 6.51
CA TYR A 116 -0.21 -8.60 7.22
C TYR A 116 -0.44 -8.34 8.72
N ALA A 117 -1.44 -7.51 9.07
CA ALA A 117 -1.78 -7.21 10.46
C ALA A 117 -2.18 -8.45 11.28
N LYS A 118 -2.90 -9.40 10.66
CA LYS A 118 -3.29 -10.65 11.31
C LYS A 118 -2.07 -11.53 11.60
N ASN A 119 -1.14 -11.63 10.65
CA ASN A 119 0.04 -12.49 10.76
C ASN A 119 1.14 -11.93 11.67
N GLN A 120 1.10 -10.62 11.99
CA GLN A 120 2.03 -9.99 12.94
C GLN A 120 1.62 -10.11 14.42
N ARG A 121 0.55 -10.84 14.74
CA ARG A 121 0.21 -11.16 16.13
C ARG A 121 1.22 -12.17 16.71
N ILE A 122 2.29 -11.63 17.31
CA ILE A 122 3.12 -12.27 18.33
C ILE A 122 2.28 -12.49 19.59
#